data_AF-A0A518CC78-F1
#
_entry.id   AF-A0A518CC78-F1
#
_cell.length_a   1.000
_cell.length_b   1.000
_cell.length_c   1.000
_cell.angle_alpha   90.00
_cell.angle_beta   90.00
_cell.angle_gamma   90.00
#
_symmetry.space_group_name_H-M   'P 1'
#
loop_
_entity.id
_entity.type
_entity.pdbx_description
1 polymer ?
#
loop_
_entity_poly.entity_id
_entity_poly.type
_entity_poly.pdbx_seq_one_letter_code
_entity_poly.pdbx_strand_id
1 'polypeptide(L)'
;MTLLEWMISYLSDRNKANSLYRRGMSKAKKHNHHGAIEDYTMALAVPDTPSEMKAMILYNRGLVHVAAGMAPEGADDLNAVLAMEEAAPNVKSAAHKKLSRIKARKSKRSA
;
A
#
# COMPACT_ATOMS: atom_id res chain seq x y z
N MET A 1 18.22 -23.36 -12.41
CA MET A 1 16.87 -22.81 -12.24
C MET A 1 15.91 -23.57 -13.13
N THR A 2 15.11 -24.44 -12.54
CA THR A 2 14.01 -25.17 -13.20
C THR A 2 12.70 -24.40 -13.07
N LEU A 3 11.72 -24.69 -13.92
CA LEU A 3 10.37 -24.14 -13.83
C LEU A 3 9.74 -24.42 -12.45
N LEU A 4 9.98 -25.60 -11.89
CA LEU A 4 9.46 -26.00 -10.58
C LEU A 4 10.05 -25.15 -9.44
N GLU A 5 11.36 -24.91 -9.46
CA GLU A 5 12.04 -24.04 -8.48
C GLU A 5 11.50 -22.60 -8.55
N TRP A 6 11.32 -22.08 -9.77
CA TRP A 6 10.74 -20.75 -9.98
C TRP A 6 9.30 -20.67 -9.44
N MET A 7 8.45 -21.66 -9.74
CA MET A 7 7.06 -21.69 -9.25
C MET A 7 6.98 -21.76 -7.73
N ILE A 8 7.85 -22.54 -7.08
CA ILE A 8 7.90 -22.64 -5.62
C ILE A 8 8.31 -21.30 -5.01
N SER A 9 9.35 -20.65 -5.56
CA SER A 9 9.78 -19.31 -5.11
C SER A 9 8.65 -18.29 -5.25
N TYR A 10 8.04 -18.22 -6.43
CA TYR A 10 6.93 -17.31 -6.73
C TYR A 10 5.76 -17.47 -5.76
N LEU A 11 5.35 -18.71 -5.47
CA LEU A 11 4.26 -18.99 -4.53
C LEU A 11 4.66 -18.64 -3.09
N SER A 12 5.89 -18.94 -2.69
CA SER A 12 6.43 -18.61 -1.38
C SER A 12 6.43 -17.10 -1.14
N ASP A 13 6.92 -16.34 -2.11
CA ASP A 13 6.98 -14.88 -2.04
C ASP A 13 5.58 -14.27 -1.98
N ARG A 14 4.65 -14.73 -2.82
CA ARG A 14 3.25 -14.30 -2.75
C ARG A 14 2.62 -14.56 -1.37
N ASN A 15 2.89 -15.71 -0.75
CA ASN A 15 2.39 -16.04 0.58
C ASN A 15 3.00 -15.14 1.66
N LYS A 16 4.31 -14.87 1.56
CA LYS A 16 5.02 -13.97 2.48
C LYS A 16 4.48 -12.53 2.39
N ALA A 17 4.29 -12.00 1.19
CA ALA A 17 3.71 -10.67 0.97
C ALA A 17 2.29 -10.57 1.53
N ASN A 18 1.44 -11.58 1.27
CA ASN A 18 0.07 -11.62 1.80
C ASN A 18 0.02 -11.69 3.33
N SER A 19 0.92 -12.45 3.96
CA SER A 19 1.03 -12.54 5.42
C SER A 19 1.39 -11.19 6.04
N LEU A 20 2.42 -10.52 5.51
CA LEU A 20 2.84 -9.19 5.94
C LEU A 20 1.72 -8.16 5.73
N TYR A 21 1.07 -8.18 4.56
CA TYR A 21 -0.09 -7.32 4.27
C TYR A 21 -1.20 -7.47 5.30
N ARG A 22 -1.61 -8.71 5.61
CA ARG A 22 -2.67 -8.98 6.62
C ARG A 22 -2.25 -8.56 8.02
N ARG A 23 -0.98 -8.73 8.39
CA ARG A 23 -0.44 -8.27 9.68
C ARG A 23 -0.47 -6.75 9.76
N GLY A 24 -0.05 -6.06 8.70
CA GLY A 24 -0.13 -4.60 8.59
C GLY A 24 -1.56 -4.08 8.72
N MET A 25 -2.54 -4.72 8.08
CA MET A 25 -3.96 -4.39 8.24
C MET A 25 -4.44 -4.54 9.69
N SER A 26 -4.04 -5.62 10.36
CA SER A 26 -4.38 -5.87 11.77
C SER A 26 -3.79 -4.80 12.69
N LYS A 27 -2.52 -4.43 12.48
CA LYS A 27 -1.85 -3.35 13.24
C LYS A 27 -2.51 -1.99 12.97
N ALA A 28 -2.87 -1.69 11.71
CA ALA A 28 -3.55 -0.46 11.34
C ALA A 28 -4.91 -0.32 12.04
N LYS A 29 -5.69 -1.40 12.11
CA LYS A 29 -6.97 -1.45 12.86
C LYS A 29 -6.79 -1.19 14.36
N LYS A 30 -5.64 -1.53 14.92
CA LYS A 30 -5.27 -1.27 16.32
C LYS A 30 -4.61 0.10 16.54
N HIS A 31 -4.65 1.00 15.54
CA HIS A 31 -3.96 2.29 15.55
C HIS A 31 -2.43 2.21 15.75
N ASN A 32 -1.83 1.03 15.60
CA ASN A 32 -0.38 0.89 15.56
C ASN A 32 0.10 1.27 14.14
N HIS A 33 0.19 2.58 13.90
CA HIS A 33 0.52 3.12 12.58
C HIS A 33 1.96 2.76 12.17
N HIS A 34 2.92 2.90 13.08
CA HIS A 34 4.33 2.60 12.79
C HIS A 34 4.51 1.12 12.38
N GLY A 35 4.01 0.19 13.19
CA GLY A 35 4.14 -1.23 12.88
C GLY A 35 3.35 -1.66 11.64
N ALA A 36 2.25 -0.96 11.29
CA ALA A 36 1.53 -1.20 10.05
C ALA A 36 2.31 -0.72 8.82
N ILE A 37 2.92 0.47 8.90
CA ILE A 37 3.78 1.02 7.83
C ILE A 37 4.97 0.09 7.59
N GLU A 38 5.61 -0.40 8.65
CA GLU A 38 6.71 -1.35 8.56
C GLU A 38 6.28 -2.64 7.83
N ASP A 39 5.18 -3.26 8.25
CA ASP A 39 4.67 -4.49 7.62
C ASP A 39 4.32 -4.30 6.15
N TYR A 40 3.67 -3.19 5.79
CA TYR A 40 3.37 -2.88 4.39
C TYR A 40 4.63 -2.62 3.57
N THR A 41 5.64 -1.97 4.15
CA THR A 41 6.93 -1.72 3.48
C THR A 41 7.66 -3.02 3.22
N MET A 42 7.70 -3.91 4.21
CA MET A 42 8.24 -5.26 4.03
C MET A 42 7.47 -6.03 2.95
N ALA A 43 6.14 -5.94 2.93
CA ALA A 43 5.31 -6.63 1.93
C ALA A 43 5.60 -6.13 0.51
N LEU A 44 5.80 -4.83 0.31
CA LEU A 44 6.16 -4.25 -0.99
C LEU A 44 7.57 -4.63 -1.45
N ALA A 45 8.47 -4.96 -0.51
CA ALA A 45 9.83 -5.39 -0.80
C ALA A 45 9.93 -6.89 -1.12
N VAL A 46 8.86 -7.68 -0.96
CA VAL A 46 8.87 -9.09 -1.31
C VAL A 46 8.92 -9.25 -2.84
N PRO A 47 9.87 -10.04 -3.40
CA PRO A 47 9.94 -10.32 -4.83
C PRO A 47 8.62 -10.87 -5.37
N ASP A 48 8.37 -10.69 -6.66
CA ASP A 48 7.20 -11.29 -7.34
C ASP A 48 5.82 -11.04 -6.69
N THR A 49 5.72 -10.01 -5.83
CA THR A 49 4.43 -9.61 -5.26
C THR A 49 3.50 -9.18 -6.40
N PRO A 50 2.31 -9.79 -6.55
CA PRO A 50 1.40 -9.47 -7.65
C PRO A 50 1.04 -7.98 -7.70
N SER A 51 0.98 -7.40 -8.89
CA SER A 51 0.70 -5.96 -9.09
C SER A 51 -0.58 -5.51 -8.38
N GLU A 52 -1.65 -6.30 -8.46
CA GLU A 52 -2.91 -6.01 -7.77
C GLU A 52 -2.72 -5.95 -6.24
N MET A 53 -1.91 -6.85 -5.69
CA MET A 53 -1.58 -6.85 -4.26
C MET A 53 -0.73 -5.64 -3.89
N LYS A 54 0.27 -5.28 -4.71
CA LYS A 54 1.07 -4.06 -4.51
C LYS A 54 0.19 -2.82 -4.46
N ALA A 55 -0.79 -2.70 -5.36
CA ALA A 55 -1.72 -1.57 -5.39
C ALA A 55 -2.54 -1.46 -4.09
N MET A 56 -3.06 -2.59 -3.59
CA MET A 56 -3.78 -2.62 -2.30
C MET A 56 -2.89 -2.28 -1.11
N ILE A 57 -1.65 -2.79 -1.10
CA ILE A 57 -0.68 -2.50 -0.02
C ILE A 57 -0.32 -1.01 -0.02
N LEU A 58 0.03 -0.43 -1.17
CA LEU A 58 0.32 1.01 -1.30
C LEU A 58 -0.87 1.86 -0.87
N TYR A 59 -2.08 1.55 -1.35
CA TYR A 59 -3.28 2.27 -0.93
C TYR A 59 -3.46 2.24 0.59
N ASN A 60 -3.36 1.07 1.22
CA ASN A 60 -3.54 0.94 2.67
C ASN A 60 -2.41 1.61 3.46
N ARG A 61 -1.15 1.52 3.00
CA ARG A 61 -0.03 2.23 3.62
C ARG A 61 -0.21 3.74 3.52
N GLY A 62 -0.67 4.24 2.38
CA GLY A 62 -0.98 5.65 2.19
C GLY A 62 -2.08 6.15 3.13
N LEU A 63 -3.12 5.34 3.38
CA LEU A 63 -4.13 5.65 4.38
C LEU A 63 -3.56 5.72 5.80
N VAL A 64 -2.64 4.81 6.15
CA VAL A 64 -2.00 4.80 7.47
C VAL A 64 -1.05 5.97 7.64
N HIS A 65 -0.25 6.33 6.62
CA HIS A 65 0.58 7.53 6.65
C HIS A 65 -0.27 8.78 6.91
N VAL A 66 -1.39 8.95 6.19
CA VAL A 66 -2.31 10.07 6.44
C VAL A 66 -2.88 10.05 7.86
N ALA A 67 -3.21 8.87 8.40
CA ALA A 67 -3.70 8.73 9.78
C ALA A 67 -2.63 9.09 10.82
N ALA A 68 -1.36 8.80 10.52
CA ALA A 68 -0.20 9.14 11.35
C ALA A 68 0.25 10.60 11.24
N GLY A 69 -0.46 11.45 10.48
CA GLY A 69 -0.08 12.84 10.23
C GLY A 69 0.95 13.04 9.11
N MET A 70 1.41 11.95 8.49
CA MET A 70 2.36 11.91 7.37
C MET A 70 1.61 12.04 6.04
N ALA A 71 0.90 13.16 5.87
CA ALA A 71 0.07 13.40 4.69
C ALA A 71 0.86 13.45 3.36
N PRO A 72 2.09 14.00 3.29
CA PRO A 72 2.92 13.94 2.09
C PRO A 72 3.23 12.50 1.66
N GLU A 73 3.75 11.67 2.56
CA GLU A 73 4.12 10.28 2.32
C GLU A 73 2.88 9.46 1.92
N GLY A 74 1.76 9.74 2.57
CA GLY A 74 0.50 9.13 2.19
C GLY A 74 0.00 9.55 0.80
N ALA A 75 0.30 10.78 0.36
CA ALA A 75 -0.02 11.20 -1.01
C ALA A 75 0.88 10.51 -2.03
N ASP A 76 2.16 10.30 -1.72
CA ASP A 76 3.11 9.61 -2.58
C ASP A 76 2.67 8.16 -2.84
N ASP A 77 2.29 7.43 -1.78
CA ASP A 77 1.73 6.08 -1.90
C ASP A 77 0.47 6.03 -2.78
N LEU A 78 -0.43 7.01 -2.63
CA LEU A 78 -1.66 7.06 -3.42
C LEU A 78 -1.39 7.45 -4.89
N ASN A 79 -0.41 8.30 -5.16
CA ASN A 79 0.01 8.62 -6.52
C ASN A 79 0.67 7.39 -7.18
N ALA A 80 1.46 6.62 -6.42
CA ALA A 80 2.02 5.36 -6.91
C ALA A 80 0.92 4.40 -7.38
N VAL A 81 -0.18 4.27 -6.63
CA VAL A 81 -1.36 3.48 -7.05
C VAL A 81 -1.95 3.96 -8.37
N LEU A 82 -2.06 5.28 -8.57
CA LEU A 82 -2.61 5.84 -9.81
C LEU A 82 -1.71 5.61 -11.02
N ALA A 83 -0.39 5.51 -10.80
CA ALA A 83 0.59 5.25 -11.85
C ALA A 83 0.65 3.77 -12.28
N MET A 84 0.07 2.85 -11.52
CA MET A 84 0.08 1.42 -11.85
C MET A 84 -0.93 1.11 -12.94
N GLU A 85 -0.53 0.48 -14.05
CA GLU A 85 -1.45 0.11 -15.14
C GLU A 85 -2.49 -0.91 -14.66
N GLU A 86 -2.04 -2.00 -14.04
CA GLU A 86 -2.86 -3.14 -13.62
C GLU A 86 -3.63 -2.94 -12.31
N ALA A 87 -3.54 -1.77 -11.68
CA ALA A 87 -4.29 -1.53 -10.44
C ALA A 87 -5.80 -1.47 -10.70
N ALA A 88 -6.57 -2.19 -9.88
CA ALA A 88 -8.01 -2.29 -10.05
C ALA A 88 -8.69 -0.91 -10.06
N PRO A 89 -9.69 -0.68 -10.93
CA PRO A 89 -10.32 0.64 -11.10
C PRO A 89 -10.90 1.23 -9.80
N ASN A 90 -11.46 0.38 -8.94
CA ASN A 90 -11.98 0.78 -7.63
C ASN A 90 -10.88 1.29 -6.70
N VAL A 91 -9.69 0.69 -6.71
CA VAL A 91 -8.54 1.12 -5.90
C VAL A 91 -8.01 2.46 -6.41
N LYS A 92 -7.89 2.62 -7.73
CA LYS A 92 -7.52 3.93 -8.34
C LYS A 92 -8.52 5.02 -7.99
N SER A 93 -9.81 4.75 -8.11
CA SER A 93 -10.88 5.70 -7.75
C SER A 93 -10.82 6.10 -6.28
N ALA A 94 -10.63 5.13 -5.38
CA ALA A 94 -10.46 5.38 -3.95
C ALA A 94 -9.21 6.23 -3.65
N ALA A 95 -8.09 5.94 -4.32
CA ALA A 95 -6.85 6.69 -4.18
C ALA A 95 -7.00 8.14 -4.63
N HIS A 96 -7.60 8.36 -5.81
CA HIS A 96 -7.89 9.69 -6.34
C HIS A 96 -8.75 10.51 -5.36
N LYS A 97 -9.85 9.91 -4.86
CA LYS A 97 -10.73 10.56 -3.87
C LYS A 97 -10.00 10.95 -2.59
N LYS A 98 -9.09 10.09 -2.11
CA LYS A 98 -8.32 10.37 -0.90
C LYS A 98 -7.31 11.51 -1.15
N LEU A 99 -6.62 11.53 -2.28
CA LEU A 99 -5.72 12.62 -2.68
C LEU A 99 -6.42 13.98 -2.75
N SER A 100 -7.60 14.04 -3.37
CA SER A 100 -8.38 15.29 -3.44
C SER A 100 -8.70 15.85 -2.05
N ARG A 101 -8.98 14.98 -1.07
CA ARG A 101 -9.21 15.39 0.32
C ARG A 101 -7.94 15.88 1.01
N ILE A 102 -6.79 15.27 0.75
CA ILE A 102 -5.49 15.73 1.28
C ILE A 102 -5.20 17.15 0.76
N LYS A 103 -5.33 17.37 -0.55
CA LYS A 103 -5.12 18.68 -1.19
C LYS A 103 -6.05 19.76 -0.64
N ALA A 104 -7.34 19.46 -0.52
CA ALA A 104 -8.33 20.40 0.03
C ALA A 104 -8.01 20.79 1.49
N ARG A 105 -7.58 19.84 2.32
CA ARG A 105 -7.16 20.12 3.71
C ARG A 105 -5.89 20.98 3.77
N LYS A 106 -4.94 20.75 2.88
CA LYS A 106 -3.71 21.56 2.80
C LYS A 106 -4.04 23.01 2.45
N SER A 107 -4.86 23.25 1.44
CA SER A 107 -5.29 24.60 1.03
C SER A 107 -6.01 25.36 2.14
N LYS A 108 -6.88 24.70 2.92
CA LYS A 108 -7.57 25.32 4.06
C LYS A 108 -6.65 25.68 5.22
N ARG A 109 -5.52 25.00 5.37
CA ARG A 109 -4.54 25.26 6.45
C ARG A 109 -3.55 26.38 6.08
N SER A 110 -3.43 26.69 4.79
CA SER A 110 -2.53 27.73 4.27
C SER A 110 -3.23 29.07 3.99
N ALA A 111 -4.53 29.16 4.28
CA ALA A 111 -5.34 30.37 4.16
C ALA A 111 -5.63 30.91 5.57
#